data_AF-F1L8Z1-F1
#
_entry.id   AF-F1L8Z1-F1
#
_cell.length_a   1.000
_cell.length_b   1.000
_cell.length_c   1.000
_cell.angle_alpha   90.00
_cell.angle_beta   90.00
_cell.angle_gamma   90.00
#
_symmetry.space_group_name_H-M   'P 1'
#
loop_
_entity.id
_entity.type
_entity.pdbx_description
1 polymer ?
#
loop_
_entity_poly.entity_id
_entity_poly.type
_entity_poly.pdbx_seq_one_letter_code
_entity_poly.pdbx_strand_id
1 'polypeptide(L)'
;MFSWLPSYFSDNFPNAKGVVYNVVPSAAIVVTSFCAPFMATRLFTKLHSLTATRRIMEGISLVAMSLCLLGVSWSSHFTSALLIFTLAMAARGLHHGGVSVNPCDFAPQHTGAVFGVFNSFSSVTGFIGVYAAGYILHETESNWSYVFVFTSAQCILGAVVYSLMGTANRII
;
A
#
# COMPACT_ATOMS: atom_id res chain seq x y z
N MET A 1 -6.30 -6.24 -0.86
CA MET A 1 -5.46 -7.44 -0.63
C MET A 1 -5.11 -7.69 0.83
N PHE A 2 -4.70 -6.68 1.63
CA PHE A 2 -4.41 -6.90 3.06
C PHE A 2 -5.57 -7.46 3.90
N SER A 3 -6.81 -7.34 3.41
CA SER A 3 -7.99 -8.01 3.98
C SER A 3 -7.87 -9.53 4.05
N TRP A 4 -7.06 -10.12 3.16
CA TRP A 4 -6.82 -11.56 3.06
C TRP A 4 -5.58 -12.02 3.85
N LEU A 5 -4.84 -11.10 4.46
CA LEU A 5 -3.64 -11.42 5.22
C LEU A 5 -3.92 -12.40 6.39
N PRO A 6 -5.03 -12.27 7.15
CA PRO A 6 -5.39 -13.27 8.16
C PRO A 6 -5.64 -14.65 7.57
N SER A 7 -6.30 -14.72 6.40
CA SER A 7 -6.56 -15.98 5.69
C SER A 7 -5.25 -16.63 5.22
N TYR A 8 -4.33 -15.86 4.64
CA TYR A 8 -3.00 -16.37 4.24
C TYR A 8 -2.25 -17.02 5.41
N PHE A 9 -2.19 -16.34 6.56
CA PHE A 9 -1.51 -16.91 7.74
C PHE A 9 -2.25 -18.09 8.35
N SER A 10 -3.59 -18.09 8.31
CA SER A 10 -4.40 -19.22 8.75
C SER A 10 -4.20 -20.46 7.88
N ASP A 11 -4.18 -20.28 6.54
CA ASP A 11 -4.08 -21.38 5.58
C ASP A 11 -2.67 -21.99 5.57
N ASN A 12 -1.63 -21.15 5.65
CA ASN A 12 -0.25 -21.59 5.53
C ASN A 12 0.43 -21.88 6.88
N PHE A 13 -0.08 -21.31 7.98
CA PHE A 13 0.49 -21.44 9.33
C PHE A 13 -0.60 -21.60 10.41
N PRO A 14 -1.34 -22.73 10.43
CA PRO A 14 -2.50 -22.92 11.30
C PRO A 14 -2.18 -22.87 12.81
N ASN A 15 -0.91 -23.08 13.20
CA ASN A 15 -0.45 -23.01 14.58
C ASN A 15 -0.05 -21.59 15.06
N ALA A 16 -0.10 -20.59 14.17
CA ALA A 16 0.31 -19.23 14.49
C ALA A 16 -0.78 -18.46 15.25
N LYS A 17 -0.38 -17.64 16.22
CA LYS A 17 -1.32 -16.82 17.01
C LYS A 17 -1.90 -15.69 16.16
N GLY A 18 -3.22 -15.71 15.98
CA GLY A 18 -4.04 -14.70 15.31
C GLY A 18 -3.64 -13.25 15.56
N VAL A 19 -3.36 -12.94 16.83
CA VAL A 19 -3.03 -11.59 17.28
C VAL A 19 -1.69 -11.11 16.70
N VAL A 20 -0.71 -11.98 16.53
CA VAL A 20 0.66 -11.58 16.12
C VAL A 20 0.67 -11.08 14.67
N TYR A 21 0.11 -11.85 13.74
CA TYR A 21 0.11 -11.48 12.32
C TYR A 21 -0.87 -10.34 11.98
N ASN A 22 -1.80 -10.02 12.87
CA ASN A 22 -2.66 -8.84 12.73
C ASN A 22 -2.04 -7.58 13.33
N VAL A 23 -1.54 -7.67 14.56
CA VAL A 23 -1.08 -6.49 15.31
C VAL A 23 0.28 -6.02 14.82
N VAL A 24 1.22 -6.92 14.54
CA VAL A 24 2.61 -6.52 14.20
C VAL A 24 2.66 -5.71 12.88
N PRO A 25 2.05 -6.18 11.76
CA PRO A 25 2.03 -5.38 10.54
C PRO A 25 1.22 -4.09 10.67
N SER A 26 0.12 -4.12 11.45
CA SER A 26 -0.73 -2.95 11.69
C SER A 26 -0.05 -1.89 12.56
N ALA A 27 0.77 -2.29 13.54
CA ALA A 27 1.56 -1.36 14.33
C ALA A 27 2.63 -0.68 13.46
N ALA A 28 3.27 -1.43 12.56
CA ALA A 28 4.29 -0.89 11.66
C ALA A 28 3.74 0.20 10.74
N ILE A 29 2.57 -0.01 10.12
CA ILE A 29 1.96 1.04 9.30
C ILE A 29 1.63 2.30 10.11
N VAL A 30 1.14 2.16 11.36
CA VAL A 30 0.82 3.31 12.21
C VAL A 30 2.08 4.13 12.47
N VAL A 31 3.16 3.48 12.90
CA VAL A 31 4.45 4.14 13.16
C VAL A 31 4.96 4.85 11.92
N THR A 32 4.98 4.17 10.76
CA THR A 32 5.49 4.78 9.53
C THR A 32 4.58 5.91 9.03
N SER A 33 3.27 5.82 9.23
CA SER A 33 2.33 6.89 8.86
C SER A 33 2.54 8.15 9.70
N PHE A 34 2.87 8.01 10.98
CA PHE A 34 3.30 9.15 11.82
C PHE A 34 4.63 9.74 11.36
N CYS A 35 5.57 8.92 10.90
CA CYS A 35 6.87 9.39 10.40
C CYS A 35 6.78 10.01 9.00
N ALA A 36 5.82 9.61 8.18
CA ALA A 36 5.72 9.99 6.77
C ALA A 36 5.70 11.52 6.55
N PRO A 37 4.94 12.34 7.30
CA PRO A 37 4.99 13.80 7.16
C PRO A 37 6.39 14.39 7.39
N PHE A 38 7.14 13.89 8.38
CA PHE A 38 8.51 14.37 8.63
C PHE A 38 9.46 14.02 7.47
N MET A 39 9.30 12.83 6.89
CA MET A 39 10.04 12.42 5.70
C MET A 39 9.67 13.29 4.49
N ALA A 40 8.38 13.58 4.32
CA ALA A 40 7.86 14.47 3.27
C ALA A 40 8.49 15.86 3.37
N THR A 41 8.50 16.44 4.57
CA THR A 41 9.09 17.77 4.81
C THR A 41 10.58 17.78 4.50
N ARG A 42 11.34 16.77 4.95
CA ARG A 42 12.78 16.66 4.63
C ARG A 42 13.06 16.51 3.14
N LEU A 43 12.18 15.82 2.41
CA LEU A 43 12.32 15.65 0.97
C LEU A 43 11.97 16.95 0.23
N PHE A 44 10.92 17.64 0.69
CA PHE A 44 10.51 18.94 0.18
C PHE A 44 11.60 20.01 0.35
N THR A 45 12.29 20.07 1.50
CA THR A 45 13.39 21.02 1.71
C THR A 45 14.59 20.79 0.80
N LYS A 46 14.74 19.59 0.21
CA LYS A 46 15.80 19.29 -0.76
C LYS A 46 15.37 19.50 -2.21
N LEU A 47 14.14 19.15 -2.56
CA LEU A 47 13.65 19.19 -3.93
C LEU A 47 12.98 20.52 -4.31
N HIS A 48 12.48 21.27 -3.32
CA HIS A 48 11.70 22.50 -3.49
C HIS A 48 10.46 22.36 -4.39
N SER A 49 9.96 21.14 -4.61
CA SER A 49 8.76 20.86 -5.41
C SER A 49 7.85 19.88 -4.67
N LEU A 50 6.64 20.33 -4.34
CA LEU A 50 5.62 19.48 -3.69
C LEU A 50 5.26 18.29 -4.58
N THR A 51 5.08 18.53 -5.88
CA THR A 51 4.76 17.47 -6.84
C THR A 51 5.83 16.38 -6.84
N ALA A 52 7.11 16.76 -6.88
CA ALA A 52 8.21 15.79 -6.86
C ALA A 52 8.26 15.02 -5.53
N THR A 53 8.08 15.70 -4.40
CA THR A 53 8.00 15.07 -3.07
C THR A 53 6.88 14.03 -3.01
N ARG A 54 5.65 14.38 -3.44
CA ARG A 54 4.51 13.44 -3.41
C ARG A 54 4.76 12.24 -4.31
N ARG A 55 5.25 12.46 -5.54
CA ARG A 55 5.58 11.39 -6.51
C ARG A 55 6.60 10.41 -5.94
N ILE A 56 7.70 10.91 -5.36
CA ILE A 56 8.75 10.06 -4.82
C ILE A 56 8.26 9.27 -3.61
N MET A 57 7.53 9.91 -2.68
CA MET A 57 7.00 9.21 -1.52
C MET A 57 6.04 8.09 -1.88
N GLU A 58 5.09 8.37 -2.78
CA GLU A 58 4.14 7.36 -3.25
C GLU A 58 4.84 6.27 -4.08
N GLY A 59 5.77 6.67 -4.94
CA GLY A 59 6.57 5.74 -5.74
C GLY A 59 7.36 4.77 -4.87
N ILE A 60 8.06 5.27 -3.84
CA ILE A 60 8.78 4.42 -2.88
C ILE A 60 7.81 3.49 -2.16
N SER A 61 6.65 4.01 -1.72
CA SER A 61 5.62 3.19 -1.04
C SER A 61 5.21 1.99 -1.89
N LEU A 62 4.76 2.26 -3.13
CA LEU A 62 4.23 1.24 -4.04
C LEU A 62 5.32 0.27 -4.55
N VAL A 63 6.51 0.77 -4.88
CA VAL A 63 7.63 -0.08 -5.32
C VAL A 63 8.11 -0.98 -4.19
N ALA A 64 8.30 -0.44 -2.97
CA ALA A 64 8.72 -1.25 -1.84
C ALA A 64 7.66 -2.30 -1.47
N MET A 65 6.37 -1.95 -1.50
CA MET A 65 5.27 -2.91 -1.34
C MET A 65 5.33 -4.03 -2.38
N SER A 66 5.52 -3.67 -3.65
CA SER A 66 5.61 -4.64 -4.75
C SER A 66 6.77 -5.62 -4.55
N LEU A 67 7.96 -5.11 -4.22
CA LEU A 67 9.14 -5.95 -3.96
C LEU A 67 8.92 -6.88 -2.75
N CYS A 68 8.27 -6.39 -1.69
CA CYS A 68 7.96 -7.22 -0.54
C CYS A 68 6.95 -8.33 -0.89
N LEU A 69 5.91 -8.03 -1.67
CA LEU A 69 4.91 -9.03 -2.09
C LEU A 69 5.53 -10.14 -2.96
N LEU A 70 6.41 -9.78 -3.89
CA LEU A 70 7.19 -10.77 -4.64
C LEU A 70 8.09 -11.57 -3.70
N GLY A 71 8.79 -10.89 -2.78
CA GLY A 71 9.63 -11.51 -1.76
C GLY A 71 8.92 -12.57 -0.91
N VAL A 72 7.67 -12.31 -0.52
CA VAL A 72 6.86 -13.23 0.29
C VAL A 72 6.54 -14.53 -0.46
N SER A 73 6.46 -14.48 -1.79
CA SER A 73 6.16 -15.66 -2.62
C SER A 73 7.27 -16.72 -2.56
N TRP A 74 8.48 -16.34 -2.18
CA TRP A 74 9.61 -17.25 -1.96
C TRP A 74 9.82 -17.63 -0.48
N SER A 75 8.95 -17.17 0.42
CA SER A 75 9.11 -17.38 1.86
C SER A 75 8.35 -18.61 2.35
N SER A 76 9.07 -19.60 2.88
CA SER A 76 8.45 -20.83 3.43
C SER A 76 8.29 -20.81 4.95
N HIS A 77 8.85 -19.82 5.64
CA HIS A 77 8.84 -19.75 7.12
C HIS A 77 7.94 -18.63 7.63
N PHE A 78 7.21 -18.91 8.72
CA PHE A 78 6.29 -17.96 9.36
C PHE A 78 6.95 -16.62 9.68
N THR A 79 8.10 -16.65 10.35
CA THR A 79 8.81 -15.44 10.78
C THR A 79 9.24 -14.58 9.59
N SER A 80 9.76 -15.20 8.54
CA SER A 80 10.19 -14.51 7.33
C SER A 80 9.01 -13.87 6.60
N ALA A 81 7.91 -14.61 6.41
CA ALA A 81 6.69 -14.07 5.81
C ALA A 81 6.12 -12.91 6.63
N LEU A 82 6.06 -13.05 7.96
CA LEU A 82 5.58 -12.01 8.88
C LEU A 82 6.43 -10.74 8.79
N LEU A 83 7.75 -10.86 8.78
CA LEU A 83 8.66 -9.71 8.68
C LEU A 83 8.51 -9.00 7.32
N ILE A 84 8.40 -9.74 6.22
CA ILE A 84 8.22 -9.17 4.88
C ILE A 84 6.86 -8.47 4.77
N PHE A 85 5.78 -9.06 5.29
CA PHE A 85 4.47 -8.39 5.33
C PHE A 85 4.47 -7.15 6.22
N THR A 86 5.18 -7.20 7.35
CA THR A 86 5.35 -6.06 8.24
C THR A 86 6.08 -4.93 7.51
N LEU A 87 7.13 -5.25 6.76
CA LEU A 87 7.86 -4.29 5.92
C LEU A 87 6.97 -3.72 4.80
N ALA A 88 6.17 -4.56 4.15
CA ALA A 88 5.19 -4.12 3.15
C ALA A 88 4.18 -3.14 3.75
N MET A 89 3.68 -3.41 4.96
CA MET A 89 2.75 -2.52 5.66
C MET A 89 3.42 -1.22 6.14
N ALA A 90 4.67 -1.28 6.60
CA ALA A 90 5.47 -0.11 6.90
C ALA A 90 5.64 0.77 5.65
N ALA A 91 6.03 0.17 4.52
CA ALA A 91 6.13 0.87 3.23
C ALA A 91 4.80 1.52 2.82
N ARG A 92 3.67 0.85 3.05
CA ARG A 92 2.32 1.40 2.82
C ARG A 92 2.03 2.63 3.69
N GLY A 93 2.68 2.79 4.84
CA GLY A 93 2.56 3.99 5.67
C GLY A 93 3.05 5.26 4.97
N LEU A 94 4.04 5.16 4.09
CA LEU A 94 4.57 6.30 3.32
C LEU A 94 3.52 6.93 2.36
N HIS A 95 2.50 6.16 1.97
CA HIS A 95 1.36 6.64 1.18
C HIS A 95 0.69 7.89 1.79
N HIS A 96 0.67 7.98 3.13
CA HIS A 96 0.07 9.12 3.83
C HIS A 96 0.85 10.43 3.61
N GLY A 97 2.16 10.37 3.34
CA GLY A 97 2.94 11.54 2.94
C GLY A 97 2.97 11.77 1.42
N GLY A 98 2.49 10.81 0.64
CA GLY A 98 2.36 10.85 -0.82
C GLY A 98 0.95 11.28 -1.26
N VAL A 99 0.09 10.31 -1.57
CA VAL A 99 -1.24 10.56 -2.15
C VAL A 99 -2.29 11.06 -1.15
N SER A 100 -2.28 10.60 0.11
CA SER A 100 -3.44 10.85 1.00
C SER A 100 -3.66 12.33 1.34
N VAL A 101 -2.60 13.13 1.31
CA VAL A 101 -2.61 14.57 1.56
C VAL A 101 -2.75 15.40 0.27
N ASN A 102 -2.66 14.76 -0.89
CA ASN A 102 -2.72 15.42 -2.19
C ASN A 102 -4.06 16.15 -2.47
N PRO A 103 -5.23 15.67 -1.99
CA PRO A 103 -6.48 16.43 -2.12
C PRO A 103 -6.44 17.80 -1.47
N CYS A 104 -5.76 17.93 -0.31
CA CYS A 104 -5.57 19.20 0.37
C CYS A 104 -4.68 20.14 -0.45
N ASP A 105 -3.66 19.59 -1.12
CA ASP A 105 -2.73 20.34 -1.96
C ASP A 105 -3.44 20.86 -3.24
N PHE A 106 -4.34 20.07 -3.82
CA PHE A 106 -5.08 20.41 -5.05
C PHE A 106 -6.23 21.40 -4.88
N ALA A 107 -7.04 21.18 -3.85
CA ALA A 107 -8.33 21.82 -3.69
C ALA A 107 -8.60 22.15 -2.22
N PRO A 108 -7.80 23.05 -1.59
CA PRO A 108 -7.87 23.33 -0.16
C PRO A 108 -9.28 23.73 0.33
N GLN A 109 -10.09 24.39 -0.51
CA GLN A 109 -11.47 24.79 -0.19
C GLN A 109 -12.50 23.66 -0.37
N HIS A 110 -12.14 22.58 -1.08
CA HIS A 110 -13.03 21.46 -1.41
C HIS A 110 -12.43 20.08 -1.07
N THR A 111 -11.42 20.06 -0.20
CA THR A 111 -10.66 18.87 0.19
C THR A 111 -11.55 17.68 0.53
N GLY A 112 -12.59 17.89 1.34
CA GLY A 112 -13.50 16.82 1.78
C GLY A 112 -14.27 16.17 0.63
N ALA A 113 -14.74 16.97 -0.33
CA ALA A 113 -15.46 16.46 -1.50
C ALA A 113 -14.52 15.68 -2.42
N VAL A 114 -13.34 16.23 -2.71
CA VAL A 114 -12.32 15.60 -3.56
C VAL A 114 -11.83 14.28 -2.93
N PHE A 115 -11.54 14.29 -1.63
CA PHE A 115 -11.18 13.09 -0.88
C PHE A 115 -12.30 12.04 -0.89
N GLY A 116 -13.56 12.47 -0.73
CA GLY A 116 -14.72 11.59 -0.81
C GLY A 116 -14.82 10.86 -2.14
N VAL A 117 -14.69 11.59 -3.26
CA VAL A 117 -14.70 10.99 -4.61
C VAL A 117 -13.56 9.98 -4.78
N PHE A 118 -12.33 10.32 -4.39
CA PHE A 118 -11.21 9.39 -4.45
C PHE A 118 -11.45 8.13 -3.61
N ASN A 119 -12.01 8.28 -2.41
CA ASN A 119 -12.29 7.15 -1.54
C ASN A 119 -13.41 6.25 -2.09
N SER A 120 -14.41 6.83 -2.78
CA SER A 120 -15.44 6.05 -3.48
C SER A 120 -14.84 5.17 -4.58
N PHE A 121 -14.01 5.73 -5.47
CA PHE A 121 -13.32 4.95 -6.49
C PHE A 121 -12.37 3.92 -5.89
N SER A 122 -11.65 4.27 -4.82
CA SER A 122 -10.77 3.36 -4.08
C SER A 122 -11.55 2.18 -3.49
N SER A 123 -12.74 2.43 -2.92
CA SER A 123 -13.60 1.39 -2.34
C SER A 123 -14.13 0.42 -3.40
N VAL A 124 -14.57 0.93 -4.56
CA VAL A 124 -15.00 0.10 -5.70
C VAL A 124 -13.84 -0.77 -6.20
N THR A 125 -12.66 -0.17 -6.36
CA THR A 125 -11.44 -0.89 -6.76
C THR A 125 -11.06 -1.95 -5.73
N GLY A 126 -11.21 -1.64 -4.44
CA GLY A 126 -10.98 -2.56 -3.33
C GLY A 126 -11.92 -3.76 -3.36
N PHE A 127 -13.21 -3.54 -3.63
CA PHE A 127 -14.19 -4.62 -3.80
C PHE A 127 -13.82 -5.55 -4.95
N ILE A 128 -13.51 -4.98 -6.13
CA ILE A 128 -13.09 -5.75 -7.31
C ILE A 128 -11.81 -6.54 -7.00
N GLY A 129 -10.84 -5.93 -6.31
CA GLY A 129 -9.59 -6.59 -5.94
C GLY A 129 -9.77 -7.75 -4.94
N VAL A 130 -10.74 -7.67 -4.03
CA VAL A 130 -11.08 -8.76 -3.10
C VAL A 130 -11.70 -9.94 -3.87
N TYR A 131 -12.63 -9.66 -4.78
CA TYR A 131 -13.26 -10.68 -5.63
C TYR A 131 -12.22 -11.36 -6.54
N ALA A 132 -11.38 -10.58 -7.22
CA ALA A 132 -10.32 -11.10 -8.08
C ALA A 132 -9.34 -11.99 -7.30
N ALA A 133 -8.94 -11.59 -6.09
CA ALA A 133 -8.10 -12.43 -5.24
C ALA A 133 -8.78 -13.76 -4.90
N GLY A 134 -10.03 -13.75 -4.47
CA GLY A 134 -10.78 -14.97 -4.17
C GLY A 134 -10.93 -15.90 -5.38
N TYR A 135 -11.19 -15.33 -6.57
CA TYR A 135 -11.26 -16.09 -7.82
C TYR A 135 -9.91 -16.74 -8.17
N ILE A 136 -8.80 -16.01 -8.05
CA ILE A 136 -7.46 -16.55 -8.29
C ILE A 136 -7.18 -17.71 -7.32
N LEU A 137 -7.49 -17.58 -6.03
CA LEU A 137 -7.30 -18.68 -5.08
C LEU A 137 -8.14 -19.91 -5.43
N HIS A 138 -9.38 -19.72 -5.87
CA HIS A 138 -10.26 -20.83 -6.23
C HIS A 138 -9.70 -21.65 -7.39
N GLU A 139 -9.25 -20.98 -8.46
CA GLU A 139 -8.72 -21.63 -9.66
C GLU A 139 -7.30 -22.22 -9.46
N THR A 140 -6.53 -21.68 -8.52
CA THR A 140 -5.13 -22.08 -8.30
C THR A 140 -4.91 -22.96 -7.08
N GLU A 141 -5.98 -23.58 -6.56
CA GLU A 141 -5.94 -24.47 -5.39
C GLU A 141 -5.28 -23.80 -4.16
N SER A 142 -5.70 -22.57 -3.86
CA SER A 142 -5.18 -21.74 -2.75
C SER A 142 -3.70 -21.35 -2.87
N ASN A 143 -3.17 -21.24 -4.09
CA ASN A 143 -1.82 -20.75 -4.32
C ASN A 143 -1.73 -19.22 -4.23
N TRP A 144 -1.26 -18.75 -3.07
CA TRP A 144 -1.14 -17.34 -2.76
C TRP A 144 -0.12 -16.56 -3.61
N SER A 145 0.87 -17.22 -4.21
CA SER A 145 1.90 -16.57 -5.01
C SER A 145 1.32 -15.84 -6.22
N TYR A 146 0.30 -16.40 -6.88
CA TYR A 146 -0.38 -15.73 -7.99
C TYR A 146 -1.06 -14.43 -7.57
N VAL A 147 -1.65 -14.42 -6.39
CA VAL A 147 -2.33 -13.26 -5.82
C VAL A 147 -1.31 -12.17 -5.49
N PHE A 148 -0.14 -12.56 -4.94
CA PHE A 148 0.94 -11.63 -4.63
C PHE A 148 1.55 -11.01 -5.89
N VAL A 149 1.78 -11.82 -6.93
CA VAL A 149 2.26 -11.33 -8.24
C VAL A 149 1.24 -10.38 -8.87
N PHE A 150 -0.05 -10.74 -8.85
CA PHE A 150 -1.12 -9.87 -9.35
C PHE A 150 -1.16 -8.52 -8.61
N THR A 151 -1.06 -8.54 -7.29
CA THR A 151 -1.09 -7.30 -6.48
C THR A 151 0.19 -6.49 -6.66
N SER A 152 1.34 -7.15 -6.79
CA SER A 152 2.63 -6.51 -7.12
C SER A 152 2.54 -5.78 -8.47
N ALA A 153 1.96 -6.41 -9.50
CA ALA A 153 1.75 -5.77 -10.79
C ALA A 153 0.86 -4.52 -10.69
N GLN A 154 -0.22 -4.59 -9.90
CA GLN A 154 -1.08 -3.43 -9.64
C GLN A 154 -0.30 -2.30 -8.94
N CYS A 155 0.53 -2.61 -7.95
CA CYS A 155 1.38 -1.63 -7.26
C CYS A 155 2.37 -0.95 -8.23
N ILE A 156 3.03 -1.72 -9.11
CA ILE A 156 3.95 -1.16 -10.09
C ILE A 156 3.23 -0.28 -11.11
N LEU A 157 2.09 -0.73 -11.63
CA LEU A 157 1.26 0.09 -12.54
C LEU A 157 0.84 1.39 -11.86
N GLY A 158 0.37 1.34 -10.61
CA GLY A 158 0.05 2.53 -9.83
C GLY A 158 1.25 3.46 -9.65
N ALA A 159 2.43 2.90 -9.35
CA ALA A 159 3.66 3.68 -9.18
C ALA A 159 4.06 4.39 -10.47
N VAL A 160 3.98 3.71 -11.61
CA VAL A 160 4.29 4.28 -12.94
C VAL A 160 3.29 5.39 -13.28
N VAL A 161 1.99 5.10 -13.20
CA VAL A 161 0.93 6.08 -13.53
C VAL A 161 1.06 7.32 -12.64
N TYR A 162 1.21 7.15 -11.34
CA TYR A 162 1.34 8.27 -10.42
C TYR A 162 2.64 9.04 -10.60
N SER A 163 3.75 8.36 -10.89
CA SER A 163 5.03 9.03 -11.15
C SER A 163 5.01 9.87 -12.42
N LEU A 164 4.25 9.46 -13.44
CA LEU A 164 4.11 10.21 -14.69
C LEU A 164 3.07 11.34 -14.57
N MET A 165 1.89 11.03 -14.05
CA MET A 165 0.71 11.92 -14.11
C MET A 165 0.41 12.67 -12.81
N GLY A 166 0.89 12.18 -11.66
CA GLY A 166 0.59 12.77 -10.35
C GLY A 166 1.06 14.22 -10.26
N THR A 167 0.25 15.12 -9.73
CA THR A 167 0.69 16.50 -9.44
C THR A 167 0.37 16.80 -7.98
N ALA A 168 0.91 17.90 -7.45
CA ALA A 168 0.49 18.50 -6.18
C ALA A 168 0.29 20.01 -6.32
N ASN A 169 0.18 20.50 -7.56
CA ASN A 169 -0.07 21.92 -7.82
C ASN A 169 -1.54 22.24 -7.57
N ARG A 170 -1.80 23.37 -6.94
CA ARG A 170 -3.17 23.83 -6.68
C ARG A 170 -3.91 24.08 -8.01
N ILE A 171 -5.10 23.51 -8.14
CA ILE A 171 -5.94 23.65 -9.33
C ILE A 171 -7.12 24.58 -9.05
N ILE A 172 -7.69 24.52 -7.83
CA ILE A 172 -8.83 25.32 -7.36
C ILE A 172 -8.60 25.80 -5.91
#